data_AF-A0A2V6IKU7-F1
#
_entry.id   AF-A0A2V6IKU7-F1
#
_cell.length_a   1.000
_cell.length_b   1.000
_cell.length_c   1.000
_cell.angle_alpha   90.00
_cell.angle_beta   90.00
_cell.angle_gamma   90.00
#
_symmetry.space_group_name_H-M   'P 1'
#
loop_
_entity.id
_entity.type
_entity.pdbx_description
1 polymer ?
#
loop_
_entity_poly.entity_id
_entity_poly.type
_entity_poly.pdbx_seq_one_letter_code
_entity_poly.pdbx_strand_id
1 'polypeptide(L)'
;LLGEVQVSANNDGTITVNELKGTDEQPKKWREIAPFVWRNAAGGDRLAAKVENGRVVRFGYDEYPFMLFEPVPWWWSSGWLLPLWIAGLVALALTTLAWPISALVRRRYGVKYELTGADARAHRLVRIAALLVVAVMLAWVFLAQLIETNLDWIGPRMDGPLILLRLLSGLVFIGATAVGLWNAWLVLRSKRRWVAKVWSVLLALAFLIVLYVALIFHLIGYSANY
;
A
#
# COMPACT_ATOMS: atom_id res chain seq x y z
N LEU A 1 -6.21 0.07 2.67
CA LEU A 1 -5.93 -0.14 1.23
C LEU A 1 -6.80 -1.23 0.61
N LEU A 2 -6.97 -2.39 1.24
CA LEU A 2 -7.71 -3.51 0.63
C LEU A 2 -9.16 -3.66 1.09
N GLY A 3 -9.61 -2.89 2.09
CA GLY A 3 -10.96 -2.96 2.67
C GLY A 3 -11.85 -1.75 2.39
N GLU A 4 -11.60 -1.02 1.31
CA GLU A 4 -12.50 0.08 0.92
C GLU A 4 -13.80 -0.48 0.32
N VAL A 5 -14.92 -0.08 0.91
CA VAL A 5 -16.24 -0.38 0.37
C VAL A 5 -16.47 0.45 -0.88
N GLN A 6 -16.60 -0.22 -2.03
CA GLN A 6 -16.86 0.40 -3.32
C GLN A 6 -18.34 0.31 -3.65
N VAL A 7 -18.90 1.47 -4.00
CA VAL A 7 -20.26 1.59 -4.53
C VAL A 7 -20.14 1.85 -6.03
N SER A 8 -20.73 0.98 -6.84
CA SER A 8 -20.76 1.11 -8.30
C SER A 8 -22.20 1.19 -8.82
N ALA A 9 -22.40 2.02 -9.84
CA ALA A 9 -23.67 2.06 -10.56
C ALA A 9 -23.67 0.99 -11.66
N ASN A 10 -24.77 0.24 -11.76
CA ASN A 10 -24.98 -0.77 -12.77
C ASN A 10 -25.77 -0.18 -13.96
N ASN A 11 -25.65 -0.82 -15.13
CA ASN A 11 -26.38 -0.41 -16.34
C ASN A 11 -27.90 -0.55 -16.23
N ASP A 12 -28.40 -1.32 -15.26
CA ASP A 12 -29.82 -1.58 -15.02
C ASP A 12 -30.49 -0.58 -14.05
N GLY A 13 -29.78 0.51 -13.72
CA GLY A 13 -30.27 1.54 -12.79
C GLY A 13 -30.22 1.13 -11.32
N THR A 14 -29.60 0.00 -11.00
CA THR A 14 -29.30 -0.40 -9.61
C THR A 14 -27.89 0.01 -9.21
N ILE A 15 -27.61 0.04 -7.91
CA ILE A 15 -26.24 0.16 -7.38
C ILE A 15 -25.80 -1.19 -6.80
N THR A 16 -24.49 -1.41 -6.80
CA THR A 16 -23.84 -2.54 -6.16
C THR A 16 -22.87 -2.02 -5.11
N VAL A 17 -22.86 -2.67 -3.94
CA VAL A 17 -21.85 -2.43 -2.90
C VAL A 17 -21.04 -3.71 -2.76
N ASN A 18 -19.75 -3.67 -3.09
CA ASN A 18 -18.89 -4.85 -3.24
C ASN A 18 -18.82 -5.75 -1.98
N GLU A 19 -18.79 -5.14 -0.78
CA GLU A 19 -18.70 -5.86 0.49
C GLU A 19 -20.07 -6.34 1.00
N LEU A 20 -21.18 -5.81 0.49
CA LEU A 20 -22.52 -6.24 0.88
C LEU A 20 -22.98 -7.39 -0.02
N LYS A 21 -22.57 -8.60 0.34
CA LYS A 21 -22.90 -9.82 -0.39
C LYS A 21 -24.14 -10.52 0.18
N GLY A 22 -24.85 -11.23 -0.69
CA GLY A 22 -25.91 -12.15 -0.30
C GLY A 22 -25.35 -13.44 0.27
N THR A 23 -26.24 -14.32 0.73
CA THR A 23 -25.91 -15.68 1.17
C THR A 23 -25.33 -16.56 0.06
N ASP A 24 -25.45 -16.13 -1.19
CA ASP A 24 -24.89 -16.73 -2.40
C ASP A 24 -23.49 -16.19 -2.76
N GLU A 25 -22.87 -15.39 -1.86
CA GLU A 25 -21.60 -14.68 -2.05
C GLU A 25 -21.57 -13.67 -3.21
N GLN A 26 -22.70 -13.43 -3.85
CA GLN A 26 -22.82 -12.44 -4.91
C GLN A 26 -23.11 -11.05 -4.33
N PRO A 27 -22.60 -9.97 -4.93
CA PRO A 27 -22.91 -8.62 -4.49
C PRO A 27 -24.43 -8.34 -4.56
N LYS A 28 -25.01 -7.86 -3.46
CA LYS A 28 -26.43 -7.46 -3.41
C LYS A 28 -26.66 -6.32 -4.40
N LYS A 29 -27.76 -6.42 -5.17
CA LYS A 29 -28.24 -5.34 -6.04
C LYS A 29 -29.24 -4.48 -5.32
N TRP A 30 -29.08 -3.17 -5.42
CA TRP A 30 -29.88 -2.18 -4.68
C TRP A 30 -30.64 -1.29 -5.65
N ARG A 31 -31.98 -1.29 -5.54
CA ARG A 31 -32.85 -0.47 -6.37
C ARG A 31 -33.32 0.76 -5.59
N GLU A 32 -33.22 1.93 -6.19
CA GLU A 32 -33.69 3.17 -5.56
C GLU A 32 -35.22 3.14 -5.42
N ILE A 33 -35.70 3.43 -4.21
CA ILE A 33 -37.14 3.46 -3.88
C ILE A 33 -37.61 4.86 -3.48
N ALA A 34 -36.69 5.71 -3.04
CA ALA A 34 -36.88 7.14 -2.77
C ALA A 34 -35.51 7.83 -2.95
N PRO A 35 -35.46 9.16 -3.09
CA PRO A 35 -34.20 9.87 -3.32
C PRO A 35 -33.14 9.49 -2.28
N PHE A 36 -32.04 8.89 -2.75
CA PHE A 36 -30.93 8.41 -1.92
C PHE A 36 -31.28 7.32 -0.90
N VAL A 37 -32.35 6.57 -1.16
CA VAL A 37 -32.75 5.39 -0.40
C VAL A 37 -32.92 4.22 -1.36
N TRP A 38 -32.14 3.17 -1.15
CA TRP A 38 -32.17 1.96 -1.95
C TRP A 38 -32.62 0.77 -1.14
N ARG A 39 -33.32 -0.15 -1.78
CA ARG A 39 -33.74 -1.43 -1.21
C ARG A 39 -33.06 -2.57 -1.95
N ASN A 40 -32.63 -3.59 -1.21
CA ASN A 40 -32.09 -4.82 -1.78
C ASN A 40 -33.15 -5.49 -2.67
N ALA A 41 -32.79 -5.83 -3.91
CA ALA A 41 -33.68 -6.49 -4.86
C ALA A 41 -34.04 -7.93 -4.47
N ALA A 42 -33.15 -8.61 -3.73
CA ALA A 42 -33.35 -9.97 -3.25
C ALA A 42 -33.89 -10.04 -1.80
N GLY A 43 -33.96 -8.90 -1.09
CA GLY A 43 -34.24 -8.84 0.35
C GLY A 43 -35.09 -7.66 0.82
N GLY A 44 -35.18 -7.49 2.14
CA GLY A 44 -35.92 -6.40 2.79
C GLY A 44 -35.07 -5.17 3.14
N ASP A 45 -33.76 -5.38 3.22
CA ASP A 45 -32.76 -4.45 3.76
C ASP A 45 -32.66 -3.18 2.91
N ARG A 46 -32.28 -2.08 3.57
CA ARG A 46 -32.17 -0.76 2.94
C ARG A 46 -30.81 -0.13 3.16
N LEU A 47 -30.43 0.68 2.18
CA LEU A 47 -29.33 1.62 2.24
C LEU A 47 -29.89 3.02 2.17
N ALA A 48 -29.39 3.92 3.00
CA ALA A 48 -29.73 5.33 2.93
C ALA A 48 -28.45 6.16 2.89
N ALA A 49 -28.34 7.04 1.91
CA ALA A 49 -27.24 8.00 1.82
C ALA A 49 -27.71 9.39 2.24
N LYS A 50 -26.87 10.06 3.03
CA LYS A 50 -27.03 11.48 3.29
C LYS A 50 -26.26 12.25 2.22
N VAL A 51 -26.95 13.17 1.55
CA VAL A 51 -26.38 14.03 0.53
C VAL A 51 -26.42 15.47 1.00
N GLU A 52 -25.28 16.15 0.97
CA GLU A 52 -25.15 17.57 1.28
C GLU A 52 -24.43 18.23 0.10
N ASN A 53 -24.97 19.36 -0.39
CA ASN A 53 -24.40 20.11 -1.53
C ASN A 53 -24.16 19.24 -2.78
N GLY A 54 -25.06 18.30 -3.07
CA GLY A 54 -24.95 17.40 -4.22
C GLY A 54 -23.87 16.32 -4.10
N ARG A 55 -23.26 16.13 -2.91
CA ARG A 55 -22.30 15.05 -2.64
C ARG A 55 -22.78 14.14 -1.53
N VAL A 56 -22.59 12.83 -1.72
CA VAL A 56 -22.81 11.85 -0.65
C VAL A 56 -21.78 12.11 0.45
N VAL A 57 -22.23 12.41 1.66
CA VAL A 57 -21.35 12.65 2.83
C VAL A 57 -21.23 11.44 3.72
N ARG A 58 -22.23 10.56 3.72
CA ARG A 58 -22.20 9.26 4.39
C ARG A 58 -23.34 8.38 3.87
N PHE A 59 -23.22 7.07 4.00
CA PHE A 59 -24.35 6.16 3.85
C PHE A 59 -24.39 5.16 5.00
N GLY A 60 -25.60 4.71 5.34
CA GLY A 60 -25.86 3.71 6.36
C GLY A 60 -26.55 2.50 5.76
N TYR A 61 -26.45 1.38 6.47
CA TYR A 61 -27.03 0.11 6.09
C TYR A 61 -27.85 -0.47 7.23
N ASP A 62 -29.10 -0.88 6.96
CA ASP A 62 -30.06 -1.32 7.99
C ASP A 62 -29.56 -2.49 8.84
N GLU A 63 -28.79 -3.45 8.29
CA GLU A 63 -28.24 -4.55 9.10
C GLU A 63 -27.06 -4.12 9.98
N TYR A 64 -26.38 -3.02 9.63
CA TYR A 64 -25.26 -2.45 10.39
C TYR A 64 -25.52 -0.97 10.73
N PRO A 65 -26.57 -0.64 11.51
CA PRO A 65 -26.99 0.74 11.75
C PRO A 65 -25.98 1.55 12.57
N PHE A 66 -25.08 0.86 13.27
CA PHE A 66 -23.96 1.45 14.02
C PHE A 66 -22.74 1.74 13.13
N MET A 67 -22.70 1.24 11.89
CA MET A 67 -21.60 1.43 10.95
C MET A 67 -22.02 2.41 9.86
N LEU A 68 -21.51 3.62 9.95
CA LEU A 68 -21.68 4.65 8.91
C LEU A 68 -20.47 4.64 8.00
N PHE A 69 -20.72 4.58 6.69
CA PHE A 69 -19.68 4.62 5.68
C PHE A 69 -19.53 6.04 5.17
N GLU A 70 -18.32 6.57 5.26
CA GLU A 70 -17.98 7.91 4.81
C GLU A 70 -17.13 7.85 3.53
N PRO A 71 -17.24 8.83 2.62
CA PRO A 71 -16.37 8.91 1.46
C PRO A 71 -14.90 8.96 1.88
N VAL A 72 -14.09 8.09 1.29
CA VAL A 72 -12.65 8.08 1.53
C VAL A 72 -12.05 9.36 0.93
N PRO A 73 -11.31 10.17 1.70
CA PRO A 73 -10.62 11.33 1.16
C PRO A 73 -9.67 10.94 0.02
N TRP A 74 -9.54 11.81 -0.99
CA TRP A 74 -8.77 11.48 -2.19
C TRP A 74 -7.33 11.10 -1.88
N TRP A 75 -6.69 11.70 -0.87
CA TRP A 75 -5.30 11.40 -0.48
C TRP A 75 -5.12 10.01 0.19
N TRP A 76 -6.22 9.33 0.55
CA TRP A 76 -6.25 7.96 1.10
C TRP A 76 -6.84 6.92 0.15
N SER A 77 -7.41 7.36 -0.98
CA SER A 77 -8.11 6.47 -1.91
C SER A 77 -7.19 5.38 -2.46
N SER A 78 -7.63 4.13 -2.30
CA SER A 78 -6.92 2.96 -2.81
C SER A 78 -6.89 2.90 -4.34
N GLY A 79 -7.78 3.62 -5.02
CA GLY A 79 -7.86 3.65 -6.48
C GLY A 79 -6.58 4.11 -7.18
N TRP A 80 -5.81 5.02 -6.57
CA TRP A 80 -4.50 5.44 -7.10
C TRP A 80 -3.34 5.03 -6.19
N LEU A 81 -3.56 4.96 -4.88
CA LEU A 81 -2.49 4.69 -3.94
C LEU A 81 -2.02 3.23 -3.99
N LEU A 82 -2.96 2.28 -4.13
CA LEU A 82 -2.63 0.86 -4.23
C LEU A 82 -1.76 0.52 -5.46
N PRO A 83 -2.14 0.88 -6.71
CA PRO A 83 -1.32 0.56 -7.87
C PRO A 83 0.04 1.25 -7.82
N LEU A 84 0.10 2.48 -7.30
CA LEU A 84 1.35 3.22 -7.14
C LEU A 84 2.29 2.58 -6.11
N TRP A 85 1.73 2.09 -5.00
CA TRP A 85 2.48 1.37 -3.98
C TRP A 85 3.00 0.03 -4.51
N ILE A 86 2.18 -0.75 -5.23
CA ILE A 86 2.60 -2.00 -5.89
C ILE A 86 3.74 -1.73 -6.89
N ALA A 87 3.58 -0.73 -7.76
CA ALA A 87 4.61 -0.37 -8.72
C ALA A 87 5.93 0.02 -8.04
N GLY A 88 5.85 0.77 -6.93
CA GLY A 88 7.00 1.11 -6.10
C GLY A 88 7.70 -0.12 -5.52
N LEU A 89 6.95 -1.04 -4.93
CA LEU A 89 7.49 -2.29 -4.39
C LEU A 89 8.16 -3.15 -5.46
N VAL A 90 7.54 -3.26 -6.64
CA VAL A 90 8.12 -3.98 -7.79
C VAL A 90 9.45 -3.34 -8.20
N ALA A 91 9.52 -2.01 -8.31
CA ALA A 91 10.76 -1.33 -8.66
C ALA A 91 11.89 -1.53 -7.62
N LEU A 92 11.54 -1.52 -6.33
CA LEU A 92 12.47 -1.83 -5.25
C LEU A 92 12.94 -3.29 -5.32
N ALA A 93 12.03 -4.25 -5.54
CA ALA A 93 12.35 -5.66 -5.70
C ALA A 93 13.28 -5.91 -6.90
N LEU A 94 12.97 -5.31 -8.06
CA LEU A 94 13.83 -5.38 -9.24
C LEU A 94 15.22 -4.82 -8.97
N THR A 95 15.32 -3.72 -8.22
CA THR A 95 16.61 -3.12 -7.84
C THR A 95 17.40 -4.04 -6.91
N THR A 96 16.73 -4.69 -5.97
CA THR A 96 17.31 -5.67 -5.06
C THR A 96 17.81 -6.91 -5.81
N LEU A 97 16.99 -7.46 -6.73
CA LEU A 97 17.33 -8.64 -7.53
C LEU A 97 18.39 -8.36 -8.60
N ALA A 98 18.47 -7.14 -9.11
CA ALA A 98 19.52 -6.75 -10.05
C ALA A 98 20.93 -6.94 -9.46
N TRP A 99 21.08 -6.95 -8.14
CA TRP A 99 22.37 -7.19 -7.48
C TRP A 99 22.88 -8.63 -7.56
N PRO A 100 22.18 -9.67 -7.07
CA PRO A 100 22.61 -11.06 -7.22
C PRO A 100 22.71 -11.47 -8.69
N ILE A 101 21.80 -11.00 -9.55
CA ILE A 101 21.88 -11.26 -11.00
C ILE A 101 23.16 -10.65 -11.58
N SER A 102 23.47 -9.39 -11.29
CA SER A 102 24.71 -8.76 -11.77
C SER A 102 25.97 -9.41 -11.19
N ALA A 103 25.92 -9.88 -9.94
CA ALA A 103 27.04 -10.59 -9.32
C ALA A 103 27.27 -11.96 -9.97
N LEU A 104 26.20 -12.70 -10.26
CA LEU A 104 26.25 -13.98 -10.94
C LEU A 104 26.77 -13.84 -12.39
N VAL A 105 26.25 -12.84 -13.12
CA VAL A 105 26.72 -12.50 -14.48
C VAL A 105 28.19 -12.08 -14.45
N ARG A 106 28.64 -11.28 -13.48
CA ARG A 106 30.08 -10.96 -13.32
C ARG A 106 30.92 -12.19 -13.04
N ARG A 107 30.47 -13.08 -12.16
CA ARG A 107 31.17 -14.33 -11.85
C ARG A 107 31.28 -15.22 -13.08
N ARG A 108 30.28 -15.17 -13.98
CA ARG A 108 30.25 -15.97 -15.21
C ARG A 108 31.01 -15.34 -16.39
N TYR A 109 30.99 -14.01 -16.53
CA TYR A 109 31.53 -13.28 -17.69
C TYR A 109 32.75 -12.39 -17.40
N GLY A 110 33.25 -12.32 -16.16
CA GLY A 110 34.54 -11.69 -15.82
C GLY A 110 34.59 -10.15 -15.91
N VAL A 111 33.45 -9.46 -15.92
CA VAL A 111 33.39 -8.00 -16.17
C VAL A 111 33.74 -7.17 -14.92
N LYS A 112 34.69 -6.24 -15.06
CA LYS A 112 35.15 -5.32 -13.98
C LYS A 112 34.05 -4.31 -13.56
N TYR A 113 34.10 -3.87 -12.29
CA TYR A 113 33.13 -2.91 -11.73
C TYR A 113 33.60 -1.47 -12.00
N GLU A 114 33.05 -0.82 -13.01
CA GLU A 114 33.49 0.51 -13.47
C GLU A 114 33.05 1.70 -12.59
N LEU A 115 32.25 1.48 -11.56
CA LEU A 115 31.79 2.56 -10.67
C LEU A 115 32.80 2.77 -9.53
N THR A 116 33.49 3.90 -9.54
CA THR A 116 34.46 4.34 -8.52
C THR A 116 33.91 5.51 -7.68
N GLY A 117 34.40 5.64 -6.43
CA GLY A 117 34.15 6.82 -5.58
C GLY A 117 32.79 6.90 -4.88
N ALA A 118 32.33 8.13 -4.64
CA ALA A 118 31.07 8.43 -3.93
C ALA A 118 29.83 7.87 -4.65
N ASP A 119 29.88 7.79 -5.97
CA ASP A 119 28.85 7.23 -6.84
C ASP A 119 28.62 5.73 -6.60
N ALA A 120 29.69 4.97 -6.30
CA ALA A 120 29.58 3.57 -5.95
C ALA A 120 28.96 3.37 -4.56
N ARG A 121 29.26 4.27 -3.61
CA ARG A 121 28.67 4.25 -2.26
C ARG A 121 27.18 4.57 -2.31
N ALA A 122 26.78 5.64 -3.01
CA ALA A 122 25.37 5.98 -3.20
C ALA A 122 24.60 4.83 -3.86
N HIS A 123 25.20 4.19 -4.88
CA HIS A 123 24.54 3.07 -5.56
C HIS A 123 24.40 1.83 -4.66
N ARG A 124 25.38 1.53 -3.79
CA ARG A 124 25.29 0.44 -2.80
C ARG A 124 24.26 0.76 -1.72
N LEU A 125 24.28 1.97 -1.15
CA LEU A 125 23.37 2.36 -0.09
C LEU A 125 21.91 2.29 -0.52
N VAL A 126 21.58 2.72 -1.74
CA VAL A 126 20.21 2.63 -2.29
C VAL A 126 19.76 1.19 -2.45
N ARG A 127 20.67 0.28 -2.85
CA ARG A 127 20.36 -1.15 -2.98
C ARG A 127 20.17 -1.81 -1.62
N ILE A 128 21.00 -1.45 -0.63
CA ILE A 128 20.83 -1.91 0.76
C ILE A 128 19.50 -1.40 1.32
N ALA A 129 19.19 -0.12 1.11
CA ALA A 129 17.90 0.47 1.50
C ALA A 129 16.72 -0.25 0.83
N ALA A 130 16.80 -0.51 -0.48
CA ALA A 130 15.78 -1.28 -1.20
C ALA A 130 15.61 -2.71 -0.66
N LEU A 131 16.72 -3.40 -0.37
CA LEU A 131 16.71 -4.74 0.23
C LEU A 131 16.05 -4.72 1.61
N LEU A 132 16.41 -3.77 2.47
CA LEU A 132 15.84 -3.64 3.81
C LEU A 132 14.34 -3.35 3.75
N VAL A 133 13.91 -2.44 2.86
CA VAL A 133 12.48 -2.15 2.68
C VAL A 133 11.72 -3.39 2.23
N VAL A 134 12.23 -4.12 1.23
CA VAL A 134 11.60 -5.37 0.75
C VAL A 134 11.57 -6.43 1.85
N ALA A 135 12.64 -6.60 2.62
CA ALA A 135 12.70 -7.56 3.72
C ALA A 135 11.68 -7.24 4.83
N VAL A 136 11.55 -5.96 5.20
CA VAL A 136 10.53 -5.51 6.16
C VAL A 136 9.13 -5.76 5.63
N MET A 137 8.88 -5.48 4.35
CA MET A 137 7.59 -5.74 3.73
C MET A 137 7.23 -7.24 3.73
N LEU A 138 8.20 -8.11 3.44
CA LEU A 138 8.00 -9.55 3.52
C LEU A 138 7.76 -10.01 4.96
N ALA A 139 8.43 -9.41 5.95
CA ALA A 139 8.18 -9.71 7.35
C ALA A 139 6.75 -9.34 7.78
N TRP A 140 6.21 -8.22 7.31
CA TRP A 140 4.80 -7.85 7.53
C TRP A 140 3.82 -8.83 6.88
N VAL A 141 4.07 -9.24 5.64
CA VAL A 141 3.23 -10.22 4.94
C VAL A 141 3.26 -11.57 5.67
N PHE A 142 4.43 -12.02 6.09
CA PHE A 142 4.60 -13.25 6.86
C PHE A 142 3.86 -13.18 8.21
N LEU A 143 3.95 -12.06 8.92
CA LEU A 143 3.24 -11.86 10.18
C LEU A 143 1.72 -11.89 9.98
N ALA A 144 1.21 -11.25 8.92
CA ALA A 144 -0.22 -11.28 8.60
C ALA A 144 -0.72 -12.71 8.34
N GLN A 145 0.04 -13.51 7.58
CA GLN A 145 -0.28 -14.92 7.34
C GLN A 145 -0.23 -15.77 8.61
N LEU A 146 0.71 -15.50 9.51
CA LEU A 146 0.83 -16.21 10.78
C LEU A 146 -0.39 -15.96 11.68
N ILE A 147 -0.87 -14.71 11.72
CA ILE A 147 -2.08 -14.33 12.45
C ILE A 147 -3.32 -14.99 11.85
N GLU A 148 -3.44 -14.99 10.52
CA GLU A 148 -4.57 -15.58 9.80
C GLU A 148 -4.69 -17.10 10.05
N THR A 149 -3.56 -17.80 10.15
CA THR A 149 -3.53 -19.26 10.31
C THR A 149 -3.82 -19.74 11.73
N ASN A 150 -3.58 -18.92 12.76
CA ASN A 150 -3.86 -19.29 14.16
C ASN A 150 -4.09 -18.02 15.01
N LEU A 151 -5.32 -17.80 15.49
CA LEU A 151 -5.64 -16.63 16.32
C LEU A 151 -4.94 -16.61 17.70
N ASP A 152 -4.42 -17.75 18.16
CA ASP A 152 -3.62 -17.85 19.40
C ASP A 152 -2.35 -16.99 19.38
N TRP A 153 -1.91 -16.61 18.19
CA TRP A 153 -0.82 -15.68 17.96
C TRP A 153 -1.18 -14.24 18.38
N ILE A 154 -2.45 -13.87 18.51
CA ILE A 154 -2.89 -12.53 18.94
C ILE A 154 -2.72 -12.32 20.47
N GLY A 155 -2.02 -13.22 21.16
CA GLY A 155 -1.71 -13.10 22.60
C GLY A 155 -0.47 -12.24 22.93
N PRO A 156 -0.21 -11.99 24.23
CA PRO A 156 0.89 -11.13 24.72
C PRO A 156 2.30 -11.54 24.25
N ARG A 157 2.46 -12.79 23.80
CA ARG A 157 3.75 -13.30 23.26
C ARG A 157 4.16 -12.60 21.97
N MET A 158 3.22 -11.99 21.25
CA MET A 158 3.48 -11.39 19.95
C MET A 158 3.65 -9.87 19.98
N ASP A 159 3.39 -9.25 21.14
CA ASP A 159 3.60 -7.82 21.35
C ASP A 159 5.08 -7.45 21.11
N GLY A 160 6.02 -8.25 21.63
CA GLY A 160 7.46 -8.02 21.47
C GLY A 160 7.92 -8.00 20.00
N PRO A 161 7.71 -9.09 19.22
CA PRO A 161 8.02 -9.13 17.79
C PRO A 161 7.32 -8.02 16.99
N LEU A 162 6.08 -7.70 17.31
CA LEU A 162 5.30 -6.67 16.62
C LEU A 162 5.84 -5.26 16.90
N ILE A 163 6.18 -4.95 18.15
CA ILE A 163 6.86 -3.70 18.52
C ILE A 163 8.21 -3.58 17.82
N LEU A 164 9.01 -4.65 17.83
CA LEU A 164 10.31 -4.67 17.14
C LEU A 164 10.16 -4.42 15.64
N LEU A 165 9.21 -5.10 14.98
CA LEU A 165 8.95 -4.93 13.57
C LEU A 165 8.48 -3.50 13.25
N ARG A 166 7.62 -2.90 14.08
CA ARG A 166 7.21 -1.49 13.92
C ARG A 166 8.37 -0.51 14.05
N LEU A 167 9.21 -0.67 15.08
CA LEU A 167 10.40 0.18 15.28
C LEU A 167 11.37 0.06 14.10
N LEU A 168 11.63 -1.17 13.67
CA LEU A 168 12.51 -1.45 12.54
C LEU A 168 11.91 -0.89 11.24
N SER A 169 10.60 -1.00 11.04
CA SER A 169 9.90 -0.40 9.89
C SER A 169 10.05 1.11 9.85
N GLY A 170 9.85 1.79 10.98
CA GLY A 170 10.04 3.24 11.09
C GLY A 170 11.46 3.64 10.71
N LEU A 171 12.45 2.99 11.31
CA LEU A 171 13.87 3.28 11.04
C LEU A 171 14.24 3.03 9.57
N VAL A 172 13.82 1.87 9.03
CA VAL A 172 14.15 1.47 7.66
C VAL A 172 13.44 2.37 6.65
N PHE A 173 12.15 2.66 6.80
CA PHE A 173 11.40 3.45 5.81
C PHE A 173 11.86 4.91 5.78
N ILE A 174 12.11 5.52 6.94
CA ILE A 174 12.63 6.88 7.04
C ILE A 174 14.06 6.93 6.46
N GLY A 175 14.93 6.02 6.90
CA GLY A 175 16.32 5.95 6.43
C GLY A 175 16.43 5.69 4.93
N ALA A 176 15.62 4.76 4.41
CA ALA A 176 15.58 4.43 2.98
C ALA A 176 15.08 5.61 2.14
N THR A 177 14.10 6.37 2.62
CA THR A 177 13.61 7.58 1.95
C THR A 177 14.71 8.64 1.88
N ALA A 178 15.43 8.89 2.99
CA ALA A 178 16.55 9.83 3.00
C ALA A 178 17.66 9.43 2.02
N VAL A 179 18.04 8.14 2.01
CA VAL A 179 19.03 7.59 1.08
C VAL A 179 18.56 7.69 -0.38
N GLY A 180 17.28 7.40 -0.64
CA GLY A 180 16.66 7.49 -1.97
C GLY A 180 16.70 8.91 -2.52
N LEU A 181 16.27 9.89 -1.73
CA LEU A 181 16.30 11.32 -2.08
C LEU A 181 17.72 11.82 -2.31
N TRP A 182 18.66 11.44 -1.43
CA TRP A 182 20.07 11.77 -1.59
C TRP A 182 20.65 11.23 -2.90
N ASN A 183 20.36 9.97 -3.23
CA ASN A 183 20.81 9.37 -4.48
C ASN A 183 20.18 10.03 -5.72
N ALA A 184 18.88 10.34 -5.69
CA ALA A 184 18.25 11.07 -6.78
C ALA A 184 18.92 12.44 -6.99
N TRP A 185 19.19 13.17 -5.90
CA TRP A 185 19.87 14.46 -5.96
C TRP A 185 21.28 14.36 -6.58
N LEU A 186 22.09 13.38 -6.17
CA LEU A 186 23.41 13.12 -6.75
C LEU A 186 23.33 12.77 -8.24
N VAL A 187 22.42 11.86 -8.61
CA VAL A 187 22.29 11.37 -10.00
C VAL A 187 21.77 12.47 -10.93
N LEU A 188 20.83 13.30 -10.47
CA LEU A 188 20.29 14.41 -11.26
C LEU A 188 21.36 15.47 -11.59
N ARG A 189 22.27 15.76 -10.65
CA ARG A 189 23.40 16.68 -10.84
C ARG A 189 24.56 16.10 -11.63
N SER A 190 24.59 14.79 -11.85
CA SER A 190 25.65 14.11 -12.61
C SER A 190 25.44 14.18 -14.13
N LYS A 191 26.52 13.92 -14.90
CA LYS A 191 26.48 13.74 -16.37
C LYS A 191 25.97 12.36 -16.81
N ARG A 192 25.27 11.62 -15.94
CA ARG A 192 24.74 10.28 -16.27
C ARG A 192 23.66 10.36 -17.36
N ARG A 193 23.51 9.24 -18.08
CA ARG A 193 22.44 9.03 -19.06
C ARG A 193 21.08 9.33 -18.45
N TRP A 194 20.18 9.91 -19.25
CA TRP A 194 18.81 10.24 -18.82
C TRP A 194 18.11 9.05 -18.15
N VAL A 195 18.26 7.83 -18.66
CA VAL A 195 17.66 6.62 -18.08
C VAL A 195 18.02 6.44 -16.60
N ALA A 196 19.28 6.71 -16.22
CA ALA A 196 19.71 6.62 -14.83
C ALA A 196 19.06 7.69 -13.94
N LYS A 197 18.80 8.88 -14.50
CA LYS A 197 18.10 9.97 -13.82
C LYS A 197 16.65 9.59 -13.55
N VAL A 198 15.94 9.10 -14.57
CA VAL A 198 14.55 8.64 -14.42
C VAL A 198 14.46 7.51 -13.40
N TRP A 199 15.33 6.50 -13.48
CA TRP A 199 15.32 5.40 -12.51
C TRP A 199 15.62 5.88 -11.08
N SER A 200 16.53 6.85 -10.91
CA SER A 200 16.82 7.40 -9.57
C SER A 200 15.64 8.14 -8.96
N VAL A 201 14.89 8.89 -9.77
CA VAL A 201 13.66 9.57 -9.33
C VAL A 201 12.57 8.56 -9.02
N LEU A 202 12.41 7.54 -9.86
CA LEU A 202 11.45 6.46 -9.64
C LEU A 202 11.70 5.76 -8.30
N LEU A 203 12.95 5.43 -7.97
CA LEU A 203 13.30 4.82 -6.69
C LEU A 203 13.03 5.76 -5.50
N ALA A 204 13.35 7.04 -5.62
CA ALA A 204 13.06 8.01 -4.57
C ALA A 204 11.54 8.13 -4.32
N LEU A 205 10.74 8.17 -5.39
CA LEU A 205 9.28 8.13 -5.29
C LEU A 205 8.82 6.83 -4.63
N ALA A 206 9.35 5.68 -5.04
CA ALA A 206 8.98 4.38 -4.46
C ALA A 206 9.20 4.34 -2.93
N PHE A 207 10.36 4.81 -2.45
CA PHE A 207 10.61 4.91 -1.01
C PHE A 207 9.64 5.86 -0.31
N LEU A 208 9.37 7.02 -0.91
CA LEU A 208 8.45 8.01 -0.36
C LEU A 208 7.01 7.47 -0.27
N ILE A 209 6.55 6.75 -1.29
CA ILE A 209 5.22 6.12 -1.32
C ILE A 209 5.11 5.03 -0.25
N VAL A 210 6.15 4.20 -0.07
CA VAL A 210 6.17 3.21 1.01
C VAL A 210 6.09 3.86 2.38
N LEU A 211 6.89 4.92 2.61
CA LEU A 211 6.83 5.69 3.86
C LEU A 211 5.45 6.33 4.06
N TYR A 212 4.88 6.94 3.02
CA TYR A 212 3.56 7.57 3.05
C TYR A 212 2.45 6.58 3.44
N VAL A 213 2.44 5.40 2.81
CA VAL A 213 1.52 4.31 3.17
C VAL A 213 1.75 3.86 4.61
N ALA A 214 3.00 3.69 5.03
CA ALA A 214 3.30 3.26 6.39
C ALA A 214 2.85 4.26 7.47
N LEU A 215 2.88 5.57 7.16
CA LEU A 215 2.39 6.62 8.04
C LEU A 215 0.86 6.66 8.11
N ILE A 216 0.19 6.61 6.95
CA ILE A 216 -1.27 6.68 6.87
C ILE A 216 -1.95 5.48 7.50
N PHE A 217 -1.45 4.28 7.22
CA PHE A 217 -2.01 3.04 7.76
C PHE A 217 -1.44 2.70 9.14
N HIS A 218 -0.79 3.66 9.80
CA HIS A 218 -0.26 3.56 11.16
C HIS A 218 0.64 2.35 11.40
N LEU A 219 1.36 1.88 10.37
CA LEU A 219 2.38 0.84 10.50
C LEU A 219 3.52 1.30 11.44
N ILE A 220 3.76 2.61 11.54
CA ILE A 220 4.82 3.22 12.37
C ILE A 220 4.23 3.95 13.61
N GLY A 221 2.90 4.03 13.75
CA GLY A 221 2.22 4.82 14.78
C GLY A 221 1.80 4.03 16.03
N TYR A 222 1.82 4.68 17.19
CA TYR A 222 1.34 4.17 18.48
C TYR A 222 -0.17 4.36 18.71
N SER A 223 -0.99 4.49 17.66
CA SER A 223 -2.44 4.59 17.85
C SER A 223 -3.04 3.18 17.93
N ALA A 224 -2.94 2.58 19.12
CA ALA A 224 -3.87 1.54 19.56
C ALA A 224 -5.21 2.22 19.87
N ASN A 225 -5.98 2.56 18.84
CA ASN A 225 -7.42 2.70 19.01
C ASN A 225 -8.01 1.38 18.52
N TYR A 226 -8.13 0.45 19.46
CA TYR A 226 -9.12 -0.62 19.37
C TYR A 226 -10.52 -0.01 19.39
#